data_AF-X1N9G1-F1
#
_entry.id   AF-X1N9G1-F1
#
_cell.length_a   1.000
_cell.length_b   1.000
_cell.length_c   1.000
_cell.angle_alpha   90.00
_cell.angle_beta   90.00
_cell.angle_gamma   90.00
#
_symmetry.space_group_name_H-M   'P 1'
#
loop_
_entity.id
_entity.type
_entity.pdbx_description
1 polymer ?
#
loop_
_entity_poly.entity_id
_entity_poly.type
_entity_poly.pdbx_seq_one_letter_code
_entity_poly.pdbx_strand_id
1 'polypeptide(L)'
;MTERVKIADLKLDSSIWPRHTLDEEAIERYRDCLDELPPIRVDRETLSVLDGWHRVEAHKREGVETIPVKYDSYPPHLFIAKAYALNARHGLPVGNEKRDEIIVELSQGKDGADPMSEEGIAQSMGISQGRVSQVITNLLGANIFVKDKAKVKEAIT
;
A
#
# COMPACT_ATOMS: atom_id res chain seq x y z
N MET A 1 -9.46 10.30 -19.95
CA MET A 1 -10.44 11.24 -19.37
C MET A 1 -10.43 11.05 -17.87
N THR A 2 -10.49 12.14 -17.10
CA THR A 2 -10.61 12.08 -15.64
C THR A 2 -12.09 12.02 -15.31
N GLU A 3 -12.54 10.94 -14.68
CA GLU A 3 -13.94 10.78 -14.26
C GLU A 3 -14.10 11.38 -12.85
N ARG A 4 -15.32 11.76 -12.45
CA ARG A 4 -15.60 12.19 -11.07
C ARG A 4 -16.52 11.17 -10.42
N VAL A 5 -16.26 10.85 -9.16
CA VAL A 5 -17.10 9.94 -8.36
C VAL A 5 -17.52 10.62 -7.09
N LYS A 6 -18.64 10.17 -6.49
CA LYS A 6 -19.03 10.64 -5.17
C LYS A 6 -18.03 10.14 -4.15
N ILE A 7 -17.62 11.02 -3.24
CA ILE A 7 -16.69 10.66 -2.19
C ILE A 7 -17.29 9.60 -1.25
N ALA A 8 -18.61 9.61 -1.07
CA ALA A 8 -19.32 8.63 -0.26
C ALA A 8 -19.24 7.18 -0.79
N ASP A 9 -18.96 7.00 -2.09
CA ASP A 9 -18.87 5.68 -2.72
C ASP A 9 -17.45 5.08 -2.61
N LEU A 10 -16.46 5.89 -2.22
CA LEU A 10 -15.06 5.48 -2.11
C LEU A 10 -14.79 4.65 -0.84
N LYS A 11 -14.01 3.58 -1.00
CA LYS A 11 -13.56 2.76 0.13
C LYS A 11 -12.14 3.17 0.56
N LEU A 12 -12.06 3.71 1.77
CA LEU A 12 -10.80 4.00 2.47
C LEU A 12 -10.53 2.85 3.45
N ASP A 13 -9.94 1.77 2.95
CA ASP A 13 -9.57 0.63 3.78
C ASP A 13 -8.13 0.79 4.31
N SER A 14 -8.01 0.93 5.63
CA SER A 14 -6.71 1.09 6.29
C SER A 14 -5.78 -0.11 6.10
N SER A 15 -6.32 -1.30 5.80
CA SER A 15 -5.53 -2.51 5.58
C SER A 15 -4.69 -2.46 4.30
N ILE A 16 -5.13 -1.69 3.31
CA ILE A 16 -4.44 -1.51 2.02
C ILE A 16 -3.69 -0.16 1.92
N TRP A 17 -3.71 0.64 3.00
CA TRP A 17 -3.05 1.93 3.02
C TRP A 17 -1.62 1.79 3.55
N PRO A 18 -0.59 2.14 2.76
CA PRO A 18 0.80 1.94 3.17
C PRO A 18 1.29 2.97 4.20
N ARG A 19 0.45 3.92 4.65
CA ARG A 19 0.82 4.92 5.66
C ARG A 19 0.12 4.62 6.98
N HIS A 20 0.78 4.97 8.08
CA HIS A 20 0.24 4.78 9.42
C HIS A 20 -0.66 5.93 9.89
N THR A 21 -0.42 7.15 9.39
CA THR A 21 -1.15 8.35 9.81
C THR A 21 -1.39 9.30 8.64
N LEU A 22 -2.46 10.10 8.75
CA LEU A 22 -2.65 11.27 7.90
C LEU A 22 -1.63 12.35 8.28
N ASP A 23 -1.33 13.20 7.32
CA ASP A 23 -0.49 14.37 7.49
C ASP A 23 -1.41 15.58 7.40
N GLU A 24 -1.69 16.17 8.55
CA GLU A 24 -2.61 17.32 8.67
C GLU A 24 -2.09 18.54 7.92
N GLU A 25 -0.77 18.79 7.93
CA GLU A 25 -0.19 19.92 7.22
C GLU A 25 -0.33 19.74 5.70
N ALA A 26 -0.16 18.50 5.21
CA ALA A 26 -0.43 18.19 3.81
C ALA A 26 -1.91 18.36 3.45
N ILE A 27 -2.83 17.97 4.32
CA ILE A 27 -4.27 18.15 4.09
C ILE A 27 -4.62 19.64 4.00
N GLU A 28 -4.15 20.45 4.95
CA GLU A 28 -4.41 21.90 4.93
C GLU A 28 -3.89 22.54 3.64
N ARG A 29 -2.66 22.23 3.21
CA ARG A 29 -2.14 22.72 1.92
C ARG A 29 -2.98 22.29 0.72
N TYR A 30 -3.57 21.09 0.75
CA TYR A 30 -4.44 20.61 -0.32
C TYR A 30 -5.82 21.28 -0.32
N ARG A 31 -6.33 21.67 0.85
CA ARG A 31 -7.59 22.41 0.96
C ARG A 31 -7.49 23.78 0.28
N ASP A 32 -6.31 24.41 0.33
CA ASP A 32 -6.06 25.70 -0.32
C ASP A 32 -6.07 25.64 -1.87
N CYS A 33 -5.91 24.46 -2.47
CA CYS A 33 -5.74 24.31 -3.93
C CYS A 33 -6.48 23.11 -4.55
N LEU A 34 -7.67 22.76 -4.04
CA LEU A 34 -8.42 21.56 -4.43
C LEU A 34 -8.51 21.32 -5.95
N ASP A 35 -8.80 22.37 -6.73
CA ASP A 35 -9.02 22.26 -8.18
C ASP A 35 -7.74 22.01 -8.99
N GLU A 36 -6.57 22.24 -8.40
CA GLU A 36 -5.27 22.01 -9.02
C GLU A 36 -4.71 20.61 -8.69
N LEU A 37 -5.36 19.88 -7.77
CA LEU A 37 -4.89 18.58 -7.33
C LEU A 37 -5.01 17.52 -8.43
N PRO A 38 -4.03 16.61 -8.55
CA PRO A 38 -4.14 15.50 -9.47
C PRO A 38 -5.27 14.55 -9.04
N PRO A 39 -5.89 13.82 -9.98
CA PRO A 39 -6.90 12.83 -9.66
C PRO A 39 -6.38 11.76 -8.70
N ILE A 40 -7.27 11.23 -7.86
CA ILE A 40 -6.96 10.06 -7.02
C ILE A 40 -6.92 8.78 -7.87
N ARG A 41 -6.26 7.74 -7.36
CA ARG A 41 -6.20 6.42 -8.02
C ARG A 41 -7.10 5.46 -7.26
N VAL A 42 -8.02 4.82 -7.98
CA VAL A 42 -9.06 3.98 -7.38
C VAL A 42 -9.16 2.69 -8.17
N ASP A 43 -9.33 1.57 -7.50
CA ASP A 43 -9.68 0.33 -8.18
C ASP A 43 -11.10 0.41 -8.79
N ARG A 44 -11.23 -0.02 -10.05
CA ARG A 44 -12.46 0.12 -10.85
C ARG A 44 -13.64 -0.66 -10.29
N GLU A 45 -13.41 -1.87 -9.79
CA GLU A 45 -14.49 -2.76 -9.38
C GLU A 45 -14.92 -2.51 -7.94
N THR A 46 -13.94 -2.32 -7.05
CA THR A 46 -14.18 -2.23 -5.60
C THR A 46 -14.38 -0.80 -5.10
N LEU A 47 -13.99 0.20 -5.89
CA LEU A 47 -13.86 1.61 -5.50
C LEU A 47 -12.88 1.84 -4.33
N SER A 48 -11.92 0.94 -4.15
CA SER A 48 -10.86 1.07 -3.13
C SER A 48 -9.84 2.13 -3.53
N VAL A 49 -9.56 3.08 -2.62
CA VAL A 49 -8.60 4.16 -2.88
C VAL A 49 -7.17 3.65 -2.71
N LEU A 50 -6.44 3.58 -3.83
CA LEU A 50 -5.05 3.12 -3.88
C LEU A 50 -4.04 4.27 -3.68
N ASP A 51 -4.40 5.48 -4.12
CA ASP A 51 -3.60 6.70 -3.90
C ASP A 51 -4.50 7.93 -3.77
N GLY A 52 -4.06 8.90 -2.96
CA GLY A 52 -4.76 10.18 -2.78
C GLY A 52 -5.63 10.28 -1.53
N TRP A 53 -5.34 9.50 -0.49
CA TRP A 53 -6.07 9.54 0.79
C TRP A 53 -6.17 10.96 1.38
N HIS A 54 -5.07 11.69 1.45
CA HIS A 54 -5.07 13.10 1.91
C HIS A 54 -5.90 14.01 1.01
N ARG A 55 -5.96 13.74 -0.30
CA ARG A 55 -6.79 14.50 -1.25
C ARG A 55 -8.27 14.22 -1.01
N VAL A 56 -8.64 12.98 -0.74
CA VAL A 56 -10.01 12.63 -0.34
C VAL A 56 -10.39 13.37 0.94
N GLU A 57 -9.52 13.38 1.94
CA GLU A 57 -9.77 14.07 3.20
C GLU A 57 -9.89 15.59 3.03
N ALA A 58 -9.02 16.21 2.22
CA ALA A 58 -9.11 17.63 1.90
C ALA A 58 -10.46 17.98 1.24
N HIS A 59 -10.91 17.21 0.24
CA HIS A 59 -12.21 17.43 -0.40
C HIS A 59 -13.39 17.23 0.56
N LYS A 60 -13.30 16.25 1.47
CA LYS A 60 -14.33 16.03 2.52
C LYS A 60 -14.45 17.22 3.45
N ARG A 61 -13.32 17.78 3.91
CA ARG A 61 -13.30 18.91 4.84
C ARG A 61 -13.82 20.21 4.22
N GLU A 62 -13.68 20.38 2.92
CA GLU A 62 -14.26 21.50 2.16
C GLU A 62 -15.72 21.24 1.72
N GLY A 63 -16.32 20.12 2.12
CA GLY A 63 -17.72 19.83 1.80
C GLY A 63 -17.98 19.51 0.32
N VAL A 64 -16.95 19.13 -0.44
CA VAL A 64 -17.10 18.78 -1.86
C VAL A 64 -17.65 17.35 -1.98
N GLU A 65 -18.69 17.17 -2.79
CA GLU A 65 -19.36 15.87 -2.93
C GLU A 65 -18.63 14.87 -3.85
N THR A 66 -17.89 15.39 -4.84
CA THR A 66 -17.24 14.56 -5.87
C THR A 66 -15.77 14.88 -6.02
N ILE A 67 -14.95 13.88 -6.35
CA ILE A 67 -13.50 14.03 -6.53
C ILE A 67 -13.07 13.44 -7.88
N PRO A 68 -12.11 14.06 -8.59
CA PRO A 68 -11.58 13.50 -9.84
C PRO A 68 -10.78 12.21 -9.58
N VAL A 69 -11.01 11.18 -10.39
CA VAL A 69 -10.40 9.85 -10.28
C VAL A 69 -9.80 9.36 -11.60
N LYS A 70 -8.79 8.50 -11.46
CA LYS A 70 -8.32 7.60 -12.52
C LYS A 70 -8.45 6.16 -12.03
N TYR A 71 -9.15 5.34 -12.78
CA TYR A 71 -9.33 3.93 -12.46
C TYR A 71 -8.09 3.10 -12.81
N ASP A 72 -7.72 2.22 -11.90
CA ASP A 72 -6.87 1.07 -12.15
C ASP A 72 -7.67 -0.21 -11.90
N SER A 73 -7.13 -1.36 -12.29
CA SER A 73 -7.74 -2.65 -12.00
C SER A 73 -6.65 -3.64 -11.65
N TYR A 74 -6.71 -4.15 -10.43
CA TYR A 74 -5.76 -5.11 -9.90
C TYR A 74 -6.47 -6.18 -9.08
N PRO A 75 -5.90 -7.39 -8.97
CA PRO A 75 -6.34 -8.34 -7.96
C PRO A 75 -6.28 -7.73 -6.54
N PRO A 76 -7.28 -7.96 -5.67
CA PRO A 76 -7.33 -7.37 -4.33
C PRO A 76 -6.07 -7.63 -3.47
N HIS A 77 -5.48 -8.83 -3.57
CA HIS A 77 -4.25 -9.17 -2.85
C HIS A 77 -3.03 -8.30 -3.25
N LEU A 78 -3.09 -7.61 -4.38
CA LEU A 78 -2.05 -6.68 -4.83
C LEU A 78 -2.34 -5.22 -4.45
N PHE A 79 -3.49 -4.89 -3.86
CA PHE A 79 -3.86 -3.51 -3.58
C PHE A 79 -2.82 -2.79 -2.72
N ILE A 80 -2.36 -3.40 -1.64
CA ILE A 80 -1.34 -2.80 -0.77
C ILE A 80 -0.01 -2.56 -1.50
N ALA A 81 0.40 -3.47 -2.40
CA ALA A 81 1.62 -3.32 -3.18
C ALA A 81 1.51 -2.23 -4.26
N LYS A 82 0.34 -2.11 -4.88
CA LYS A 82 0.05 -1.05 -5.86
C LYS A 82 -0.10 0.30 -5.18
N ALA A 83 -0.77 0.36 -4.04
CA ALA A 83 -0.83 1.54 -3.20
C ALA A 83 0.58 1.98 -2.77
N TYR A 84 1.43 1.05 -2.32
CA TYR A 84 2.84 1.32 -2.04
C TYR A 84 3.56 1.91 -3.24
N ALA A 85 3.49 1.27 -4.42
CA ALA A 85 4.19 1.71 -5.62
C ALA A 85 3.74 3.11 -6.09
N LEU A 86 2.43 3.40 -6.01
CA LEU A 86 1.88 4.72 -6.36
C LEU A 86 2.35 5.80 -5.37
N ASN A 87 2.37 5.49 -4.07
CA ASN A 87 2.83 6.41 -3.02
C ASN A 87 4.36 6.59 -3.00
N ALA A 88 5.14 5.57 -3.37
CA ALA A 88 6.59 5.63 -3.40
C ALA A 88 7.12 6.58 -4.49
N ARG A 89 6.34 6.78 -5.56
CA ARG A 89 6.69 7.68 -6.68
C ARG A 89 6.27 9.13 -6.42
N HIS A 90 5.34 9.37 -5.51
CA HIS A 90 4.72 10.67 -5.29
C HIS A 90 4.49 10.94 -3.79
N GLY A 91 5.16 11.96 -3.23
CA GLY A 91 4.95 12.43 -1.86
C GLY A 91 5.93 11.86 -0.81
N LEU A 92 5.56 11.99 0.47
CA LEU A 92 6.33 11.54 1.63
C LEU A 92 6.70 10.05 1.51
N PRO A 93 7.96 9.63 1.69
CA PRO A 93 8.35 8.23 1.57
C PRO A 93 7.55 7.33 2.51
N VAL A 94 7.02 6.22 1.99
CA VAL A 94 6.51 5.14 2.85
C VAL A 94 7.70 4.54 3.61
N GLY A 95 7.52 4.26 4.90
CA GLY A 95 8.55 3.68 5.76
C GLY A 95 9.10 2.36 5.23
N ASN A 96 10.40 2.12 5.45
CA ASN A 96 11.07 0.89 5.04
C ASN A 96 10.45 -0.37 5.69
N GLU A 97 10.00 -0.26 6.94
CA GLU A 97 9.36 -1.38 7.67
C GLU A 97 8.09 -1.85 6.96
N LYS A 98 7.19 -0.92 6.60
CA LYS A 98 5.98 -1.26 5.86
C LYS A 98 6.28 -1.87 4.49
N ARG A 99 7.31 -1.38 3.78
CA ARG A 99 7.77 -2.03 2.53
C ARG A 99 8.13 -3.50 2.79
N ASP A 100 8.91 -3.73 3.84
CA ASP A 100 9.45 -5.06 4.13
C ASP A 100 8.33 -6.03 4.59
N GLU A 101 7.36 -5.53 5.35
CA GLU A 101 6.11 -6.26 5.67
C GLU A 101 5.38 -6.70 4.40
N ILE A 102 5.14 -5.78 3.45
CA ILE A 102 4.44 -6.09 2.20
C ILE A 102 5.18 -7.18 1.40
N ILE A 103 6.51 -7.08 1.32
CA ILE A 103 7.33 -8.09 0.64
C ILE A 103 7.12 -9.47 1.28
N VAL A 104 7.16 -9.55 2.60
CA VAL A 104 6.98 -10.80 3.33
C VAL A 104 5.56 -11.34 3.12
N GLU A 105 4.54 -10.51 3.27
CA GLU A 105 3.13 -10.91 3.10
C GLU A 105 2.85 -11.49 1.71
N LEU A 106 3.36 -10.85 0.65
CA LEU A 106 3.20 -11.34 -0.71
C LEU A 106 4.00 -12.63 -0.95
N SER A 107 5.20 -12.75 -0.39
CA SER A 107 6.03 -13.96 -0.53
C SER A 107 5.44 -15.17 0.19
N GLN A 108 4.53 -14.96 1.15
CA GLN A 108 3.90 -16.02 1.94
C GLN A 108 2.48 -16.35 1.51
N GLY A 109 1.86 -15.56 0.62
CA GLY A 109 0.49 -15.80 0.18
C GLY A 109 -0.55 -15.37 1.22
N LYS A 110 -0.56 -14.07 1.55
CA LYS A 110 -1.55 -13.49 2.48
C LYS A 110 -2.99 -13.63 1.96
N ASP A 111 -3.94 -13.72 2.89
CA ASP A 111 -5.39 -13.77 2.63
C ASP A 111 -5.84 -14.90 1.69
N GLY A 112 -5.11 -16.02 1.69
CA GLY A 112 -5.41 -17.19 0.88
C GLY A 112 -4.95 -17.09 -0.58
N ALA A 113 -4.17 -16.07 -0.92
CA ALA A 113 -3.50 -15.98 -2.22
C ALA A 113 -2.31 -16.94 -2.29
N ASP A 114 -1.93 -17.33 -3.51
CA ASP A 114 -0.70 -18.10 -3.72
C ASP A 114 0.54 -17.24 -3.42
N PRO A 115 1.60 -17.81 -2.82
CA PRO A 115 2.90 -17.16 -2.68
C PRO A 115 3.43 -16.59 -4.00
N MET A 116 3.86 -15.33 -3.99
CA MET A 116 4.41 -14.68 -5.17
C MET A 116 5.92 -14.92 -5.32
N SER A 117 6.39 -14.98 -6.57
CA SER A 117 7.82 -14.97 -6.87
C SER A 117 8.46 -13.61 -6.55
N GLU A 118 9.76 -13.60 -6.25
CA GLU A 118 10.49 -12.36 -5.98
C GLU A 118 10.41 -11.35 -7.14
N GLU A 119 10.44 -11.86 -8.38
CA GLU A 119 10.27 -11.06 -9.60
C GLU A 119 8.88 -10.42 -9.67
N GLY A 120 7.82 -11.19 -9.39
CA GLY A 120 6.45 -10.69 -9.40
C GLY A 120 6.19 -9.63 -8.33
N ILE A 121 6.79 -9.81 -7.14
CA ILE A 121 6.75 -8.81 -6.06
C ILE A 121 7.48 -7.53 -6.49
N ALA A 122 8.69 -7.67 -7.02
CA ALA A 122 9.50 -6.55 -7.49
C ALA A 122 8.78 -5.72 -8.56
N GLN A 123 8.21 -6.39 -9.57
CA GLN A 123 7.42 -5.75 -10.62
C GLN A 123 6.18 -5.04 -10.04
N SER A 124 5.51 -5.67 -9.08
CA SER A 124 4.27 -5.13 -8.51
C SER A 124 4.51 -3.89 -7.67
N MET A 125 5.57 -3.89 -6.86
CA MET A 125 5.96 -2.80 -5.96
C MET A 125 6.84 -1.73 -6.63
N GLY A 126 7.38 -1.99 -7.82
CA GLY A 126 8.26 -1.05 -8.53
C GLY A 126 9.65 -0.89 -7.88
N ILE A 127 10.18 -1.98 -7.31
CA ILE A 127 11.51 -2.02 -6.68
C ILE A 127 12.41 -3.07 -7.34
N SER A 128 13.69 -3.10 -7.01
CA SER A 128 14.59 -4.12 -7.57
C SER A 128 14.36 -5.50 -6.95
N GLN A 129 14.47 -6.56 -7.74
CA GLN A 129 14.42 -7.93 -7.25
C GLN A 129 15.48 -8.21 -6.19
N GLY A 130 16.70 -7.67 -6.34
CA GLY A 130 17.75 -7.79 -5.32
C GLY A 130 17.34 -7.23 -3.95
N ARG A 131 16.55 -6.15 -3.92
CA ARG A 131 15.99 -5.62 -2.67
C ARG A 131 14.98 -6.59 -2.05
N VAL A 132 14.11 -7.17 -2.86
CA VAL A 132 13.13 -8.18 -2.41
C VAL A 132 13.85 -9.38 -1.80
N SER A 133 14.84 -9.93 -2.50
CA SER A 133 15.66 -11.07 -2.06
C SER A 133 16.35 -10.79 -0.72
N GLN A 134 16.94 -9.61 -0.56
CA GLN A 134 17.59 -9.19 0.69
C GLN A 134 16.61 -9.17 1.87
N VAL A 135 15.39 -8.64 1.66
CA VAL A 135 14.36 -8.56 2.71
C VAL A 135 13.87 -9.95 3.10
N ILE A 136 13.54 -10.80 2.12
CA ILE A 136 13.11 -12.18 2.34
C ILE A 136 14.18 -12.94 3.12
N THR A 137 15.44 -12.85 2.69
CA THR A 137 16.57 -13.52 3.36
C THR A 137 16.74 -13.04 4.80
N ASN A 138 16.66 -11.73 5.04
CA ASN A 138 16.85 -11.17 6.37
C ASN A 138 15.71 -11.52 7.33
N LEU A 139 14.47 -11.37 6.90
CA LEU A 139 13.32 -11.50 7.80
C LEU A 139 12.82 -12.94 7.92
N LEU A 140 12.77 -13.69 6.82
CA LEU A 140 12.34 -15.09 6.85
C LEU A 140 13.49 -16.02 7.24
N GLY A 141 14.71 -15.73 6.78
CA GLY A 141 15.90 -16.45 7.22
C GLY A 141 16.11 -16.32 8.73
N ALA A 142 16.05 -15.11 9.29
CA ALA A 142 16.17 -14.91 10.73
C ALA A 142 15.08 -15.64 11.54
N ASN A 143 13.84 -15.66 11.04
CA ASN A 143 12.73 -16.39 11.69
C ASN A 143 12.94 -17.91 11.69
N ILE A 144 13.50 -18.49 10.63
CA ILE A 144 13.87 -19.92 10.59
C ILE A 144 14.95 -20.20 11.65
N PHE A 145 16.00 -19.40 11.71
CA PHE A 145 17.08 -19.56 12.70
C PHE A 145 16.58 -19.48 14.16
N VAL A 146 15.62 -18.58 14.46
CA VAL A 146 15.04 -18.47 15.81
C VAL A 146 14.17 -19.69 16.14
N LYS A 147 13.33 -20.16 15.21
CA LYS A 147 12.49 -21.35 15.42
C LYS A 147 13.34 -22.61 15.64
N ASP A 148 14.43 -22.77 14.91
CA ASP A 148 15.32 -23.92 15.08
C ASP A 148 16.01 -23.92 16.45
N LYS A 149 16.49 -22.76 16.92
CA LYS A 149 17.05 -22.64 18.29
C LYS A 149 16.02 -22.96 19.39
N ALA A 150 14.78 -22.52 19.22
CA ALA A 150 13.71 -22.80 20.18
C ALA A 150 13.41 -24.31 20.27
N LYS A 151 13.29 -24.98 19.12
CA LYS A 151 13.10 -26.44 19.05
C LYS A 151 14.25 -27.21 19.68
N VAL A 152 15.50 -26.80 19.42
CA VAL A 152 16.68 -27.43 20.04
C VAL A 152 16.65 -27.27 21.56
N LYS A 153 16.24 -26.11 22.08
CA LYS A 153 16.14 -25.87 23.54
C LYS A 153 15.05 -26.73 24.20
N GLU A 154 13.88 -26.85 23.57
CA GLU A 154 12.80 -27.73 24.04
C GLU A 154 13.18 -29.22 24.03
N ALA A 155 14.00 -29.66 23.08
CA ALA A 155 14.43 -31.06 23.00
C ALA A 155 15.47 -31.47 24.06
N ILE A 156 16.10 -30.50 24.74
CA ILE A 156 17.16 -30.74 25.74
C ILE A 156 16.66 -30.46 27.18
N THR A 157 15.39 -30.08 27.35
CA THR A 157 14.74 -29.83 28.65
C THR A 157 13.75 -30.94 28.96
#